data_AF-A0A7X4CC93-F1
#
_entry.id   AF-A0A7X4CC93-F1
#
_cell.length_a   1.000
_cell.length_b   1.000
_cell.length_c   1.000
_cell.angle_alpha   90.00
_cell.angle_beta   90.00
_cell.angle_gamma   90.00
#
_symmetry.space_group_name_H-M   'P 1'
#
loop_
_entity.id
_entity.type
_entity.pdbx_description
1 polymer ?
#
loop_
_entity_poly.entity_id
_entity_poly.type
_entity_poly.pdbx_seq_one_letter_code
_entity_poly.pdbx_strand_id
1 'polypeptide(L)' 'MGCMAEDHPLQLTEAQHLHQRVMYHVVKALQDTPYVLKGGTALLMTRGLDRHSTDLDFDAGR' A
#
# COMPACT_ATOMS: atom_id res chain seq x y z
N MET A 1 28.71 -13.46 7.33
CA MET A 1 27.65 -14.40 6.92
C MET A 1 26.32 -13.77 7.34
N GLY A 2 25.77 -12.87 6.52
CA GLY A 2 24.51 -12.20 6.83
C GLY A 2 23.36 -13.05 6.33
N CYS A 3 22.42 -13.39 7.21
CA CYS A 3 21.19 -14.09 6.86
C CYS A 3 20.40 -13.19 5.92
N MET A 4 20.35 -13.51 4.62
CA MET A 4 19.38 -12.89 3.74
C MET A 4 18.02 -13.46 4.14
N ALA A 5 17.13 -12.60 4.65
CA ALA A 5 15.73 -12.98 4.80
C ALA A 5 15.24 -13.34 3.39
N GLU A 6 14.80 -14.58 3.21
CA GLU A 6 14.21 -15.05 1.97
C GLU A 6 13.03 -14.15 1.63
N ASP A 7 13.15 -13.32 0.58
CA ASP A 7 12.06 -12.50 0.03
C ASP A 7 10.94 -13.45 -0.44
N HIS A 8 10.01 -13.77 0.45
CA HIS A 8 8.80 -14.50 0.10
C HIS A 8 7.82 -13.49 -0.47
N PRO A 9 7.56 -13.50 -1.80
CA PRO A 9 6.54 -12.63 -2.35
C PRO A 9 5.19 -12.97 -1.69
N LEU A 10 4.57 -11.95 -1.11
CA LEU A 10 3.22 -12.02 -0.55
C LEU A 10 2.28 -12.66 -1.58
N GLN A 11 1.77 -13.85 -1.27
CA GLN A 11 0.73 -14.46 -2.07
C GLN A 11 -0.61 -13.83 -1.70
N LEU A 12 -1.18 -13.08 -2.64
CA LEU A 12 -2.48 -12.45 -2.48
C LEU A 12 -3.56 -13.27 -3.17
N THR A 13 -4.75 -13.29 -2.59
CA THR A 13 -5.94 -13.82 -3.25
C THR A 13 -6.38 -12.88 -4.39
N GLU A 14 -7.20 -13.39 -5.31
CA GLU A 14 -7.78 -12.56 -6.38
C GLU A 14 -8.57 -11.36 -5.82
N ALA A 15 -9.33 -11.58 -4.73
CA ALA A 15 -10.06 -10.52 -4.05
C ALA A 15 -9.13 -9.44 -3.48
N GLN A 16 -7.99 -9.85 -2.90
CA GLN A 16 -6.98 -8.91 -2.41
C GLN A 16 -6.30 -8.13 -3.54
N HIS A 17 -6.01 -8.78 -4.68
CA HIS A 17 -5.52 -8.08 -5.87
C HIS A 17 -6.52 -7.05 -6.40
N LEU A 18 -7.81 -7.40 -6.43
CA LEU A 18 -8.86 -6.47 -6.81
C LEU A 18 -8.94 -5.29 -5.83
N HIS A 19 -8.91 -5.56 -4.53
CA HIS A 19 -8.93 -4.54 -3.48
C HIS A 19 -7.75 -3.57 -3.61
N GLN A 20 -6.53 -4.08 -3.77
CA GLN A 20 -5.34 -3.26 -3.98
C GLN A 20 -5.42 -2.38 -5.24
N ARG A 21 -5.98 -2.92 -6.33
CA ARG A 21 -6.18 -2.16 -7.56
C ARG A 21 -7.18 -1.01 -7.37
N VAL A 22 -8.28 -1.24 -6.63
CA VAL A 22 -9.22 -0.17 -6.27
C VAL A 22 -8.52 0.90 -5.43
N MET A 23 -7.77 0.51 -4.39
CA MET A 23 -7.01 1.45 -3.55
C MET A 23 -6.02 2.28 -4.37
N TYR A 24 -5.29 1.64 -5.30
CA TYR A 24 -4.36 2.34 -6.19
C TYR A 24 -5.07 3.39 -7.05
N HIS A 25 -6.24 3.07 -7.60
CA HIS A 25 -7.01 4.02 -8.40
C HIS A 25 -7.51 5.22 -7.57
N VAL A 26 -7.91 5.00 -6.32
CA VAL A 26 -8.28 6.09 -5.40
C VAL A 26 -7.07 6.99 -5.12
N VAL A 27 -5.92 6.41 -4.75
CA VAL A 27 -4.69 7.17 -4.48
C VAL A 27 -4.26 7.98 -5.72
N LYS A 28 -4.30 7.36 -6.90
CA LYS A 28 -3.96 8.03 -8.16
C LYS A 28 -4.91 9.19 -8.48
N ALA A 29 -6.21 9.04 -8.22
CA ALA A 29 -7.19 10.10 -8.44
C ALA A 29 -6.99 11.31 -7.50
N LEU A 30 -6.36 11.10 -6.34
CA LEU A 30 -6.09 12.14 -5.35
C LEU A 30 -4.69 12.78 -5.48
N GLN A 31 -3.89 12.39 -6.48
CA GLN A 31 -2.49 12.82 -6.60
C GLN A 31 -2.30 14.36 -6.65
N ASP A 32 -3.30 15.09 -7.18
CA ASP A 32 -3.27 16.55 -7.36
C ASP A 32 -4.03 17.29 -6.23
N THR A 33 -4.32 16.59 -5.13
CA THR A 33 -5.00 17.13 -3.94
C THR A 33 -3.99 17.31 -2.79
N PRO A 34 -4.33 18.06 -1.73
CA PRO A 34 -3.45 18.18 -0.55
C PRO A 34 -3.43 16.93 0.35
N TYR A 35 -4.10 15.83 -0.03
CA TYR A 35 -4.11 14.60 0.75
C TYR A 35 -2.79 13.84 0.61
N VAL A 36 -2.18 13.50 1.75
CA VAL A 36 -0.94 12.73 1.82
C VAL A 36 -1.25 11.35 2.39
N LEU A 37 -1.02 10.31 1.59
CA LEU A 37 -1.21 8.92 2.02
C LEU A 37 -0.19 8.55 3.10
N LYS A 38 -0.67 7.92 4.18
CA LYS A 38 0.15 7.44 5.30
C LYS A 38 -0.23 6.00 5.71
N GLY A 39 0.36 5.53 6.80
CA GLY A 39 0.00 4.26 7.42
C GLY A 39 0.46 3.03 6.64
N GLY A 40 -0.24 1.91 6.85
CA GLY A 40 0.13 0.60 6.31
C GLY A 40 0.12 0.56 4.78
N THR A 41 -0.86 1.20 4.14
CA THR A 41 -0.98 1.18 2.67
C THR A 41 0.09 2.04 2.00
N ALA A 42 0.54 3.12 2.63
CA ALA A 42 1.71 3.87 2.15
C ALA A 42 2.97 2.98 2.14
N LEU A 43 3.21 2.22 3.21
CA LEU A 43 4.33 1.28 3.29
C LEU A 43 4.21 0.15 2.25
N LEU A 44 3.00 -0.39 2.07
CA LEU A 44 2.71 -1.40 1.05
C LEU A 44 3.08 -0.91 -0.36
N MET A 45 2.64 0.29 -0.74
CA MET A 45 2.81 0.81 -2.10
C MET A 45 4.22 1.35 -2.40
N THR A 46 5.00 1.73 -1.37
CA THR A 46 6.29 2.41 -1.58
C THR A 46 7.50 1.67 -1.04
N ARG A 47 7.32 0.74 -0.08
CA ARG A 47 8.42 0.10 0.67
C ARG A 47 8.33 -1.43 0.72
N GLY A 48 7.36 -2.04 0.04
CA GLY A 48 7.25 -3.50 -0.01
C GLY A 48 6.87 -4.12 1.34
N LEU A 49 5.76 -3.66 1.92
CA LEU A 49 5.23 -4.24 3.16
C LEU A 49 4.91 -5.73 2.98
N ASP A 50 5.33 -6.55 3.95
CA ASP A 50 5.20 -8.01 3.99
C ASP A 50 3.82 -8.54 4.42
N ARG A 51 2.83 -7.67 4.53
CA ARG A 51 1.42 -8.03 4.74
C ARG A 51 0.47 -7.23 3.84
N HIS A 52 -0.70 -7.80 3.58
CA HIS A 52 -1.81 -7.07 2.97
C HIS A 52 -2.30 -5.95 3.90
N SER A 53 -2.52 -4.76 3.35
CA SER A 53 -3.14 -3.61 4.03
C SER A 53 -4.46 -3.31 3.33
N THR A 54 -5.51 -3.02 4.10
CA THR A 54 -6.88 -2.84 3.57
C THR A 54 -7.34 -1.39 3.51
N ASP A 55 -6.75 -0.52 4.32
CA ASP A 55 -7.30 0.81 4.59
C ASP A 55 -6.47 1.91 3.94
N LEU A 56 -7.10 3.01 3.54
CA LEU A 56 -6.42 4.22 3.06
C LEU A 56 -6.50 5.32 4.12
N ASP A 57 -5.37 5.61 4.75
CA ASP A 57 -5.24 6.69 5.71
C ASP A 57 -4.60 7.91 5.04
N PHE A 58 -5.26 9.06 5.10
CA PHE A 58 -4.72 10.31 4.59
C PHE A 58 -4.60 11.35 5.71
N ASP A 59 -3.52 12.12 5.67
CA ASP A 59 -3.49 13.45 6.28
C ASP A 59 -3.83 14.50 5.24
N ALA A 60 -4.40 15.63 5.68
CA ALA A 60 -4.59 16.82 4.87
C ALA A 60 -4.10 18.03 5.65
N GLY A 61 -3.55 19.02 4.96
CA GLY A 61 -3.28 20.33 5.56
C GLY A 61 -4.55 20.91 6.19
N ARG A 62 -4.35 21.76 7.20
CA ARG A 62 -5.44 22.51 7.83
C ARG A 62 -5.95 23.63 6.92
#